data_AF-A0A822HS10-F1
#
_entry.id   AF-A0A822HS10-F1
#
_cell.length_a   1.000
_cell.length_b   1.000
_cell.length_c   1.000
_cell.angle_alpha   90.00
_cell.angle_beta   90.00
_cell.angle_gamma   90.00
#
_symmetry.space_group_name_H-M   'P 1'
#
loop_
_entity.id
_entity.type
_entity.pdbx_description
1 polymer ?
#
loop_
_entity_poly.entity_id
_entity_poly.type
_entity_poly.pdbx_seq_one_letter_code
_entity_poly.pdbx_strand_id
1 'polypeptide(L)'
;MINNEAQQIITNGNSEKKSSKCKKQNNHNNNDSSYVPDYLKVSNRIFKKMLISSLDDAKDIVKRLNSKEKINYVRQYAYLIHRLFYVQLQESQWKYYYDIGI
;
A
#
# COMPACT_ATOMS: atom_id res chain seq x y z
N MET A 1 -18.15 27.16 -58.11
CA MET A 1 -19.51 27.67 -57.90
C MET A 1 -19.96 27.23 -56.53
N ILE A 2 -20.26 28.21 -55.68
CA ILE A 2 -20.80 28.09 -54.32
C ILE A 2 -22.32 27.89 -54.44
N ASN A 3 -22.94 27.10 -53.56
CA ASN A 3 -24.35 27.19 -53.10
C ASN A 3 -24.45 26.30 -51.84
N ASN A 4 -24.55 26.86 -50.63
CA ASN A 4 -25.73 27.37 -49.93
C ASN A 4 -26.67 26.30 -49.33
N GLU A 5 -26.64 26.28 -47.99
CA GLU A 5 -27.79 26.36 -47.05
C GLU A 5 -28.65 25.14 -46.68
N ALA A 6 -28.96 25.12 -45.37
CA ALA A 6 -30.09 24.51 -44.65
C ALA A 6 -30.02 22.99 -44.37
N GLN A 7 -30.48 22.44 -43.24
CA GLN A 7 -31.03 22.93 -41.96
C GLN A 7 -31.08 21.72 -40.98
N GLN A 8 -31.38 21.99 -39.72
CA GLN A 8 -31.43 21.11 -38.55
C GLN A 8 -32.35 19.88 -38.68
N ILE A 9 -31.99 18.75 -38.03
CA ILE A 9 -32.95 17.75 -37.55
C ILE A 9 -32.57 17.30 -36.13
N ILE A 10 -33.54 17.50 -35.23
CA ILE A 10 -33.61 16.99 -33.85
C ILE A 10 -34.07 15.54 -33.90
N THR A 11 -33.42 14.63 -33.16
CA THR A 11 -34.04 13.38 -32.73
C THR A 11 -33.72 13.08 -31.25
N ASN A 12 -34.77 13.12 -30.45
CA ASN A 12 -34.82 12.59 -29.09
C ASN A 12 -34.67 11.06 -29.12
N GLY A 13 -33.85 10.51 -28.22
CA GLY A 13 -33.71 9.08 -28.03
C GLY A 13 -33.33 8.74 -26.59
N ASN A 14 -34.36 8.59 -25.75
CA ASN A 14 -34.27 8.04 -24.40
C ASN A 14 -33.42 6.76 -24.35
N SER A 15 -32.43 6.72 -23.46
CA SER A 15 -31.98 5.45 -22.87
C SER A 15 -31.78 5.61 -21.36
N GLU A 16 -32.82 5.19 -20.66
CA GLU A 16 -32.84 4.92 -19.24
C GLU A 16 -31.91 3.76 -18.84
N LYS A 17 -31.46 3.80 -17.58
CA LYS A 17 -31.05 2.68 -16.69
C LYS A 17 -29.64 2.10 -16.99
N LYS A 18 -28.73 1.96 -16.02
CA LYS A 18 -28.93 1.39 -14.68
C LYS A 18 -27.92 1.93 -13.66
N SER A 19 -28.47 2.43 -12.56
CA SER A 19 -27.85 2.54 -11.25
C SER A 19 -27.19 1.20 -10.85
N SER A 20 -25.88 1.22 -10.68
CA SER A 20 -25.10 0.13 -10.09
C SER A 20 -25.33 0.12 -8.58
N LYS A 21 -26.32 -0.69 -8.17
CA LYS A 21 -26.52 -1.13 -6.77
C LYS A 21 -25.20 -1.67 -6.21
N CYS A 22 -24.62 -0.94 -5.24
CA CYS A 22 -23.61 -1.47 -4.35
C CYS A 22 -24.19 -2.65 -3.57
N LYS A 23 -23.81 -3.87 -3.94
CA LYS A 23 -24.03 -5.05 -3.11
C LYS A 23 -23.01 -5.01 -1.97
N LYS A 24 -23.45 -4.60 -0.77
CA LYS A 24 -22.77 -4.91 0.49
C LYS A 24 -22.85 -6.43 0.68
N GLN A 25 -21.84 -7.14 0.21
CA GLN A 25 -21.58 -8.50 0.69
C GLN A 25 -20.86 -8.38 2.02
N ASN A 26 -21.58 -8.64 3.11
CA ASN A 26 -20.99 -8.92 4.41
C ASN A 26 -20.35 -10.32 4.33
N ASN A 27 -19.18 -10.40 3.70
CA ASN A 27 -18.28 -11.54 3.91
C ASN A 27 -17.49 -11.23 5.18
N HIS A 28 -17.96 -11.77 6.30
CA HIS A 28 -17.15 -11.90 7.51
C HIS A 28 -16.12 -13.02 7.25
N ASN A 29 -15.21 -12.78 6.31
CA ASN A 29 -13.98 -13.54 6.30
C ASN A 29 -13.25 -13.11 7.57
N ASN A 30 -12.96 -14.05 8.45
CA ASN A 30 -11.82 -13.95 9.36
C ASN A 30 -10.57 -13.93 8.47
N ASN A 31 -10.38 -12.82 7.75
CA ASN A 31 -9.10 -12.46 7.22
C ASN A 31 -8.29 -12.18 8.47
N ASP A 32 -7.46 -13.13 8.87
CA ASP A 32 -6.19 -12.80 9.49
C ASP A 32 -5.56 -11.77 8.55
N SER A 33 -5.85 -10.49 8.79
CA SER A 33 -5.31 -9.40 8.02
C SER A 33 -3.85 -9.38 8.42
N SER A 34 -3.04 -10.16 7.70
CA SER A 34 -1.59 -10.16 7.84
C SER A 34 -1.18 -8.70 7.83
N TYR A 35 -0.73 -8.22 8.98
CA TYR A 35 -0.40 -6.82 9.14
C TYR A 35 0.73 -6.50 8.16
N VAL A 36 0.44 -5.62 7.20
CA VAL A 36 1.42 -5.14 6.23
C VAL A 36 1.88 -3.76 6.69
N PRO A 37 3.14 -3.63 7.13
CA PRO A 37 3.69 -2.33 7.51
C PRO A 37 3.54 -1.27 6.43
N ASP A 38 3.25 -0.04 6.82
CA ASP A 38 2.92 1.03 5.87
C ASP A 38 4.09 1.41 4.95
N TYR A 39 5.34 1.23 5.40
CA TYR A 39 6.52 1.47 4.56
C TYR A 39 6.63 0.51 3.35
N LEU A 40 5.85 -0.58 3.31
CA LEU A 40 5.73 -1.44 2.14
C LEU A 40 4.83 -0.86 1.06
N LYS A 41 3.86 -0.02 1.45
CA LYS A 41 2.84 0.57 0.58
C LYS A 41 3.28 1.90 -0.04
N VAL A 42 4.26 2.57 0.57
CA VAL A 42 4.74 3.88 0.10
C VAL A 42 5.61 3.79 -1.16
N SER A 43 5.64 4.88 -1.92
CA SER A 43 6.52 4.99 -3.09
C SER A 43 8.00 4.87 -2.73
N ASN A 44 8.82 4.47 -3.70
CA ASN A 44 10.28 4.39 -3.54
C ASN A 44 10.90 5.72 -3.10
N ARG A 45 10.36 6.85 -3.56
CA ARG A 45 10.82 8.19 -3.16
C ARG A 45 10.58 8.45 -1.68
N ILE A 46 9.39 8.11 -1.18
CA ILE A 46 9.04 8.28 0.23
C ILE A 46 9.87 7.33 1.09
N PHE A 47 9.99 6.06 0.68
CA PHE A 47 10.80 5.08 1.39
C PHE A 47 12.27 5.52 1.51
N LYS A 48 12.86 6.06 0.44
CA LYS A 48 14.22 6.64 0.51
C LYS A 48 14.33 7.81 1.47
N LYS A 49 13.34 8.70 1.52
CA LYS A 49 13.32 9.81 2.49
C LYS A 49 13.26 9.27 3.92
N MET A 50 12.44 8.25 4.17
CA MET A 50 12.38 7.59 5.47
C MET A 50 13.75 7.04 5.86
N LEU A 51 14.42 6.30 4.96
CA LEU A 51 15.77 5.80 5.22
C LEU A 51 16.78 6.91 5.54
N ILE A 52 16.74 8.04 4.83
CA ILE A 52 17.61 9.19 5.13
C ILE A 52 17.33 9.77 6.52
N SER A 53 16.06 9.82 6.94
CA SER A 53 15.69 10.33 8.26
C SER A 53 15.96 9.35 9.41
N SER A 54 16.05 8.05 9.12
CA SER A 54 16.18 6.98 10.13
C SER A 54 17.62 6.57 10.42
N LEU A 55 18.56 6.93 9.55
CA LEU A 55 19.95 6.49 9.61
C LEU A 55 20.84 7.74 9.53
N ASP A 56 21.64 7.93 10.59
CA ASP A 56 22.69 8.95 10.58
C ASP A 56 23.66 8.67 9.42
N ASP A 57 24.01 9.72 8.67
CA ASP A 57 24.89 9.67 7.50
C ASP A 57 24.45 8.74 6.34
N ALA A 58 23.18 8.36 6.25
CA ALA A 58 22.71 7.47 5.18
C ALA A 58 22.59 8.10 3.78
N LYS A 59 22.96 9.36 3.58
CA LYS A 59 22.87 10.01 2.27
C LYS A 59 23.59 9.21 1.18
N ASP A 60 24.78 8.69 1.48
CA ASP A 60 25.56 7.94 0.50
C ASP A 60 25.06 6.51 0.29
N ILE A 61 24.54 5.87 1.35
CA ILE A 61 23.90 4.56 1.27
C ILE A 61 22.62 4.66 0.40
N VAL A 62 21.81 5.67 0.62
CA VAL A 62 20.55 5.88 -0.12
C VAL A 62 20.80 6.27 -1.58
N LYS A 63 21.90 6.98 -1.88
CA LYS A 63 22.35 7.20 -3.27
C LYS A 63 22.67 5.88 -3.99
N ARG A 64 23.27 4.91 -3.29
CA ARG A 64 23.59 3.58 -3.87
C ARG A 64 22.35 2.72 -4.18
N LEU A 65 21.20 3.04 -3.59
CA LEU A 65 19.89 2.43 -3.90
C LEU A 65 19.30 2.99 -5.21
N ASN A 66 20.08 2.93 -6.30
CA ASN A 66 19.73 3.54 -7.58
C ASN A 66 18.76 2.71 -8.44
N SER A 67 18.58 1.42 -8.15
CA SER A 67 17.67 0.54 -8.89
C SER A 67 16.44 0.15 -8.06
N LYS A 68 15.36 -0.25 -8.74
CA LYS A 68 14.12 -0.70 -8.09
C LYS A 68 14.36 -1.98 -7.28
N GLU A 69 15.20 -2.87 -7.79
CA GLU A 69 15.55 -4.16 -7.17
C GLU A 69 16.26 -3.92 -5.84
N LYS A 70 17.25 -3.02 -5.80
CA LYS A 70 17.98 -2.68 -4.57
C LYS A 70 17.05 -2.09 -3.50
N ILE A 71 16.15 -1.21 -3.89
CA ILE A 71 15.16 -0.62 -2.98
C ILE A 71 14.22 -1.71 -2.45
N ASN A 72 13.77 -2.60 -3.33
CA ASN A 72 12.88 -3.71 -2.95
C ASN A 72 13.58 -4.67 -1.99
N TYR A 73 14.87 -4.98 -2.23
CA TYR A 73 15.68 -5.79 -1.34
C TYR A 73 15.75 -5.19 0.06
N VAL A 74 16.12 -3.91 0.19
CA VAL A 74 16.19 -3.24 1.51
C VAL A 74 14.82 -3.22 2.19
N ARG A 75 13.74 -3.03 1.43
CA ARG A 75 12.38 -3.03 1.94
C ARG A 75 11.97 -4.40 2.48
N GLN A 76 12.31 -5.48 1.78
CA GLN A 76 12.09 -6.84 2.26
C GLN A 76 12.96 -7.19 3.47
N TYR A 77 14.22 -6.75 3.46
CA TYR A 77 15.11 -6.92 4.61
C TYR A 77 14.54 -6.24 5.86
N ALA A 78 14.11 -4.99 5.75
CA ALA A 78 13.46 -4.25 6.84
C ALA A 78 12.20 -4.98 7.35
N TYR A 79 11.39 -5.55 6.44
CA TYR A 79 10.24 -6.38 6.82
C TYR A 79 10.62 -7.64 7.59
N LEU A 80 11.69 -8.32 7.18
CA LEU A 80 12.16 -9.51 7.88
C LEU A 80 12.62 -9.18 9.30
N ILE A 81 13.39 -8.10 9.44
CA ILE A 81 13.85 -7.60 10.75
C ILE A 81 12.67 -7.21 11.63
N HIS A 82 11.68 -6.49 11.10
CA HIS A 82 10.48 -6.13 11.85
C HIS A 82 9.73 -7.37 12.37
N ARG A 83 9.57 -8.41 11.53
CA ARG A 83 8.95 -9.67 11.97
C ARG A 83 9.75 -10.37 13.06
N LEU A 84 11.08 -10.37 12.95
CA LEU A 84 11.94 -10.98 13.96
C LEU A 84 11.77 -10.29 15.32
N PHE A 85 11.79 -8.95 15.35
CA PHE A 85 11.54 -8.19 16.57
C PHE A 85 10.16 -8.45 17.15
N TYR A 86 9.13 -8.59 16.30
CA TYR A 86 7.79 -8.94 16.77
C TYR A 86 7.76 -10.31 17.46
N VAL A 87 8.40 -11.33 16.86
CA VAL A 87 8.49 -12.67 17.46
C VAL A 87 9.24 -12.64 18.78
N GLN A 88 10.38 -11.94 18.84
CA GLN A 88 11.15 -11.80 20.07
C GLN A 88 10.37 -11.07 21.16
N LEU A 89 9.64 -10.01 20.81
CA LEU A 89 8.78 -9.29 21.75
C LEU A 89 7.68 -10.22 22.28
N GLN A 90 7.04 -10.97 21.39
CA GLN A 90 6.03 -11.96 21.77
C GLN A 90 6.64 -12.96 22.77
N GLU A 91 7.77 -13.59 22.44
CA GLU A 91 8.45 -14.53 23.35
C GLU A 91 8.73 -13.90 24.72
N SER A 92 9.23 -12.66 24.76
CA SER A 92 9.51 -11.95 26.01
C SER A 92 8.26 -11.71 26.85
N GLN A 93 7.12 -11.43 26.21
CA GLN A 93 5.83 -11.27 26.91
C GLN A 93 5.33 -12.59 27.47
N TRP A 94 5.39 -13.67 26.68
CA TRP A 94 5.00 -15.00 27.13
C TRP A 94 5.83 -15.45 28.33
N LYS A 95 7.15 -15.24 28.28
CA LYS A 95 8.03 -15.51 29.40
C LYS A 95 7.67 -14.69 30.64
N TYR A 96 7.41 -13.39 30.47
CA TYR A 96 7.01 -12.53 31.58
C TYR A 96 5.76 -13.06 32.29
N TYR A 97 4.71 -13.44 31.55
CA TYR A 97 3.48 -13.99 32.13
C TYR A 97 3.71 -15.33 32.85
N TYR A 98 4.51 -16.20 32.26
CA TYR A 98 4.91 -17.46 32.89
C TYR A 98 5.66 -17.24 34.21
N ASP A 99 6.61 -16.30 34.23
CA ASP A 99 7.43 -16.02 35.40
C ASP A 99 6.63 -15.40 36.57
N ILE A 100 5.54 -14.66 36.28
CA ILE A 100 4.64 -14.12 37.32
C ILE A 100 3.49 -15.07 37.71
N GLY A 101 3.44 -16.28 37.15
CA GLY A 101 2.50 -17.32 37.54
C GLY A 101 1.06 -17.14 37.04
N ILE A 102 0.86 -16.44 35.92
CA ILE A 102 -0.41 -16.39 35.17
C ILE A 102 -0.39 -17.49 34.10
#